data_AF-A0A377EQT8-F1
#
_entry.id   AF-A0A377EQT8-F1
#
_cell.length_a   1.000
_cell.length_b   1.000
_cell.length_c   1.000
_cell.angle_alpha   90.00
_cell.angle_beta   90.00
_cell.angle_gamma   90.00
#
_symmetry.space_group_name_H-M   'P 1'
#
loop_
_entity.id
_entity.type
_entity.pdbx_description
1 polymer ?
#
loop_
_entity_poly.entity_id
_entity_poly.type
_entity_poly.pdbx_seq_one_letter_code
_entity_poly.pdbx_strand_id
1 'polypeptide(L)' 'MIHQSELDQSNGRWICENTGMWTRDGLTFFSARGDEIPPPRSITFHIWTAYSPFTTWVQIVYDWLDALKIPTA' A
#
# COMPACT_ATOMS: atom_id res chain seq x y z
N MET A 1 -6.81 0.99 -5.32
CA MET A 1 -5.38 1.25 -5.01
C MET A 1 -5.34 2.29 -3.91
N ILE A 2 -4.62 2.04 -2.82
CA ILE A 2 -4.37 3.08 -1.81
C ILE A 2 -3.41 4.06 -2.48
N HIS A 3 -3.80 5.33 -2.58
CA HIS A 3 -3.02 6.35 -3.28
C HIS A 3 -2.55 7.41 -2.29
N GLN A 4 -1.24 7.46 -2.05
CA GLN A 4 -0.60 8.56 -1.31
C GLN A 4 0.04 9.55 -2.29
N SER A 5 -0.43 10.79 -2.31
CA SER A 5 0.02 11.82 -3.28
C SER A 5 1.51 12.13 -3.22
N GLU A 6 2.16 11.83 -2.10
CA GLU A 6 3.59 12.07 -1.87
C GLU A 6 4.48 10.96 -2.43
N LEU A 7 3.91 9.81 -2.86
CA LEU A 7 4.65 8.67 -3.37
C LEU A 7 4.42 8.48 -4.87
N ASP A 8 5.50 8.26 -5.62
CA ASP A 8 5.41 7.75 -6.98
C ASP A 8 5.01 6.27 -6.94
N GLN A 9 3.73 6.01 -7.22
CA GLN A 9 3.15 4.68 -7.22
C GLN A 9 2.87 4.16 -8.64
N SER A 10 3.39 4.84 -9.67
CA SER A 10 3.17 4.46 -11.08
C SER A 10 3.60 3.04 -11.41
N ASN A 11 4.60 2.52 -10.69
CA ASN A 11 5.12 1.15 -10.83
C ASN A 11 4.67 0.20 -9.71
N GLY A 12 3.81 0.66 -8.80
CA GLY A 12 3.31 -0.14 -7.69
C GLY A 12 2.38 -1.25 -8.19
N ARG A 13 2.59 -2.49 -7.72
CA ARG A 13 1.73 -3.63 -8.05
C ARG A 13 1.47 -4.50 -6.83
N TRP A 14 0.32 -5.14 -6.81
CA TRP A 14 0.04 -6.16 -5.78
C TRP A 14 0.64 -7.49 -6.20
N ILE A 15 1.23 -8.21 -5.24
CA ILE A 15 1.79 -9.55 -5.41
C ILE A 15 1.30 -10.41 -4.24
N CYS A 16 0.78 -11.60 -4.53
CA CYS A 16 0.41 -12.59 -3.55
C CYS A 16 1.66 -13.26 -2.96
N GLU A 17 1.86 -13.14 -1.66
CA GLU A 17 3.01 -13.77 -0.97
C GLU A 17 2.99 -15.31 -1.06
N ASN A 18 1.81 -15.92 -1.09
CA ASN A 18 1.68 -17.39 -1.09
C ASN A 18 1.90 -18.03 -2.47
N THR A 19 1.50 -17.34 -3.55
CA THR A 19 1.47 -17.94 -4.89
C THR A 19 2.38 -17.22 -5.89
N GLY A 20 2.87 -16.02 -5.56
CA GLY A 20 3.58 -15.14 -6.49
C GLY A 20 2.70 -14.55 -7.61
N MET A 21 1.39 -14.83 -7.58
CA MET A 21 0.42 -14.21 -8.48
C MET A 21 0.44 -12.69 -8.31
N TRP A 22 0.33 -11.94 -9.39
CA TRP A 22 0.36 -10.48 -9.34
C TRP A 22 -0.61 -9.88 -10.35
N THR A 23 -0.90 -8.59 -10.19
CA THR A 23 -1.74 -7.84 -11.12
C THR A 23 -1.10 -6.50 -11.45
N ARG A 24 -1.24 -6.04 -12.69
CA ARG A 24 -0.72 -4.75 -13.15
C ARG A 24 -1.68 -3.60 -12.85
N ASP A 25 -2.97 -3.84 -13.03
CA ASP A 25 -4.04 -2.82 -13.04
C ASP A 25 -5.22 -3.19 -12.13
N GLY A 26 -5.15 -4.33 -11.43
CA GLY A 26 -6.24 -4.86 -10.62
C GLY A 26 -7.32 -5.59 -11.42
N LEU A 27 -7.19 -5.65 -12.74
CA LEU A 27 -8.14 -6.30 -13.65
C LEU A 27 -7.53 -7.54 -14.30
N THR A 28 -6.30 -7.43 -14.80
CA THR A 28 -5.56 -8.53 -15.41
C THR A 28 -4.62 -9.16 -14.39
N PHE A 29 -4.70 -10.49 -14.25
CA PHE A 29 -3.90 -11.25 -13.29
C PHE A 29 -2.90 -12.14 -14.01
N PHE A 30 -1.74 -12.30 -13.40
CA PHE A 30 -0.63 -13.07 -13.93
C PHE A 30 -0.14 -14.07 -12.91
N SER A 31 0.25 -15.25 -13.39
CA SER A 31 0.98 -16.24 -12.61
C SER A 31 2.34 -15.70 -12.18
N ALA A 32 3.00 -16.36 -11.23
CA ALA A 32 4.38 -16.03 -10.85
C ALA A 32 5.38 -16.14 -12.03
N ARG A 33 5.02 -16.86 -13.10
CA ARG A 33 5.82 -17.01 -14.33
C ARG A 33 5.51 -15.95 -15.40
N GLY A 34 4.47 -15.13 -15.19
CA GLY A 34 4.05 -14.08 -16.11
C GLY A 34 2.95 -14.47 -17.09
N ASP A 35 2.40 -15.68 -16.96
CA ASP A 35 1.26 -16.11 -17.79
C ASP A 35 -0.03 -15.45 -17.31
N GLU A 36 -0.86 -14.95 -18.22
CA GLU A 36 -2.18 -14.42 -17.87
C GLU A 36 -3.09 -15.54 -17.33
N ILE A 37 -3.81 -15.24 -16.25
CA ILE A 37 -4.71 -16.16 -15.57
C ILE A 37 -6.06 -15.49 -15.30
N PRO A 38 -7.16 -16.27 -15.13
CA PRO A 38 -8.44 -15.70 -14.76
C PRO A 38 -8.38 -14.96 -13.40
N PRO A 39 -9.15 -13.87 -13.22
CA PRO A 39 -9.20 -13.15 -11.96
C PRO A 39 -9.60 -14.06 -10.78
N PRO A 40 -8.93 -13.95 -9.63
CA PRO A 40 -9.27 -14.74 -8.45
C PRO A 40 -10.63 -14.32 -7.87
N ARG A 41 -11.32 -15.25 -7.20
CA ARG A 41 -12.63 -14.97 -6.57
C ARG A 41 -12.56 -13.92 -5.46
N SER A 42 -11.42 -13.81 -4.79
CA SER A 42 -11.18 -12.84 -3.73
C SER A 42 -9.70 -12.47 -3.67
N ILE A 43 -9.44 -11.24 -3.24
CA ILE A 43 -8.09 -10.69 -3.01
C ILE A 43 -8.09 -10.12 -1.60
N THR A 44 -7.02 -10.38 -0.86
CA THR A 44 -6.85 -9.89 0.51
C THR A 44 -5.54 -9.14 0.62
N PHE A 45 -5.57 -8.05 1.36
CA PHE A 45 -4.40 -7.25 1.69
C PHE A 45 -4.16 -7.39 3.19
N HIS A 46 -2.93 -7.72 3.56
CA HIS A 46 -2.46 -7.55 4.93
C HIS A 46 -1.84 -6.15 5.02
N ILE A 47 -2.43 -5.28 5.85
CA ILE A 47 -1.94 -3.93 6.08
C ILE A 47 -1.58 -3.82 7.55
N TRP A 48 -0.33 -3.48 7.84
CA TRP A 48 0.09 -3.19 9.21
C TRP A 48 -0.53 -1.86 9.67
N THR A 49 -1.06 -1.80 10.89
CA THR A 49 -1.90 -0.68 11.35
C THR A 49 -1.20 0.66 11.46
N ALA A 50 0.14 0.69 11.57
CA ALA A 50 0.87 1.97 11.49
C ALA A 50 0.93 2.52 10.06
N TYR A 51 0.65 1.69 9.05
CA TYR A 51 0.46 2.13 7.68
C TYR A 51 -0.94 2.71 7.52
N SER A 52 -1.11 3.97 7.92
CA SER A 52 -2.36 4.69 7.69
C SER A 52 -2.52 4.99 6.19
N PRO A 53 -3.62 4.57 5.54
CA PRO A 53 -3.93 5.02 4.18
C PRO A 53 -4.31 6.51 4.15
N PHE A 54 -4.57 7.12 5.30
CA PHE A 54 -5.00 8.52 5.44
C PHE A 54 -3.89 9.47 5.90
N THR A 55 -2.76 8.93 6.39
CA THR A 55 -1.68 9.74 6.97
C THR A 55 -0.33 9.13 6.58
N THR A 56 0.52 9.91 5.91
CA THR A 56 1.86 9.45 5.52
C THR A 56 2.78 9.38 6.74
N TRP A 57 3.86 8.59 6.65
CA TRP A 57 4.89 8.56 7.70
C TRP A 57 5.47 9.95 7.98
N VAL A 58 5.64 10.75 6.94
CA VAL A 58 6.13 12.14 7.05
C VAL A 58 5.17 12.97 7.88
N GLN A 59 3.87 12.90 7.59
CA GLN A 59 2.85 13.63 8.37
C GLN A 59 2.80 13.16 9.82
N ILE A 60 2.89 11.84 10.08
CA ILE A 60 2.95 11.30 11.46
C ILE A 60 4.14 11.89 12.24
N VAL A 61 5.31 12.01 11.59
CA VAL A 61 6.51 12.59 12.23
C VAL A 61 6.32 14.09 12.50
N TYR A 62 5.73 14.84 11.56
CA TYR A 62 5.45 16.26 11.79
C TYR A 62 4.45 16.49 12.92
N ASP A 63 3.35 15.73 12.93
CA ASP A 63 2.35 15.80 14.00
C ASP A 63 2.98 15.50 15.38
N TRP A 64 3.89 14.53 15.44
CA TRP A 64 4.65 14.22 16.66
C TRP A 64 5.59 15.35 17.08
N LEU A 65 6.35 15.93 16.15
CA LEU A 65 7.22 17.07 16.43
C LEU A 65 6.43 18.30 16.89
N ASP A 66 5.26 18.56 16.32
CA ASP A 66 4.40 19.68 16.72
C ASP A 66 3.78 19.44 18.10
N ALA A 67 3.38 18.21 18.42
CA ALA A 67 2.94 17.84 19.76
C ALA A 67 4.04 18.07 20.81
N LEU A 68 5.31 17.84 20.48
CA LEU A 68 6.44 18.12 21.37
C LEU A 68 6.75 19.62 21.55
N LYS A 69 6.34 20.47 20.58
CA LYS A 69 6.54 21.92 20.66
C LYS A 69 5.53 22.62 21.56
N ILE A 70 4.48 21.92 22.02
CA ILE A 70 3.55 22.49 23.00
C ILE A 70 4.36 22.75 24.29
N PRO A 71 4.54 24.01 24.70
CA PRO A 71 5.13 24.28 26.00
C PRO A 71 4.14 23.74 27.02
N THR A 72 4.58 22.79 27.84
CA THR A 72 3.83 22.39 29.04
C THR A 72 3.68 23.63 29.91
N ALA A 73 2.52 24.29 29.79
CA ALA A 73 2.08 25.38 30.65
C ALA A 73 1.60 24.82 32.00
#